data_AF-A0A2G4EVM5-F1
#
_entry.id   AF-A0A2G4EVM5-F1
#
_cell.length_a   1.000
_cell.length_b   1.000
_cell.length_c   1.000
_cell.angle_alpha   90.00
_cell.angle_beta   90.00
_cell.angle_gamma   90.00
#
_symmetry.space_group_name_H-M   'P 1'
#
loop_
_entity.id
_entity.type
_entity.pdbx_description
1 polymer ?
#
loop_
_entity_poly.entity_id
_entity_poly.type
_entity_poly.pdbx_seq_one_letter_code
_entity_poly.pdbx_strand_id
1 'polypeptide(L)'
;MTPTLFGRWQTRILLFATVGILVTLPFFLGLISSKSGSIFFWILGYIAIFGIGWDILYIYIQHFRWDRDWPGAFQLLAGIWEAVFVLFLIKIVGLPGISDQDFELGAFALHYSFVWLAIYLASQTLMRILFPYWRFRGGQWL
;
A
#
# COMPACT_ATOMS: atom_id res chain seq x y z
N MET A 1 8.85 -18.81 9.96
CA MET A 1 7.44 -19.07 9.57
C MET A 1 7.25 -18.46 8.21
N THR A 2 6.97 -19.26 7.19
CA THR A 2 6.98 -18.78 5.81
C THR A 2 5.72 -17.96 5.54
N PRO A 3 5.84 -16.70 5.10
CA PRO A 3 4.69 -15.89 4.72
C PRO A 3 3.95 -16.55 3.54
N THR A 4 2.61 -16.58 3.61
CA THR A 4 1.76 -17.08 2.51
C THR A 4 1.27 -15.92 1.65
N LEU A 5 1.08 -16.16 0.35
CA LEU A 5 0.50 -15.16 -0.57
C LEU A 5 -0.88 -14.72 -0.09
N PHE A 6 -1.69 -15.68 0.32
CA PHE A 6 -3.04 -15.41 0.82
C PHE A 6 -3.03 -14.54 2.07
N GLY A 7 -2.14 -14.80 3.04
CA GLY A 7 -2.01 -13.97 4.24
C GLY A 7 -1.57 -12.54 3.92
N ARG A 8 -0.62 -12.36 2.99
CA ARG A 8 -0.21 -11.02 2.54
C ARG A 8 -1.35 -10.25 1.90
N TRP A 9 -2.11 -10.88 1.01
CA TRP A 9 -3.27 -10.25 0.38
C TRP A 9 -4.35 -9.89 1.38
N GLN A 10 -4.69 -10.79 2.31
CA GLN A 10 -5.66 -10.50 3.36
C GLN A 10 -5.25 -9.29 4.19
N THR A 11 -3.98 -9.25 4.62
CA THR A 11 -3.45 -8.16 5.43
C THR A 11 -3.43 -6.84 4.66
N ARG A 12 -3.02 -6.87 3.38
CA ARG A 12 -3.03 -5.69 2.51
C ARG A 12 -4.44 -5.15 2.33
N ILE A 13 -5.39 -5.99 1.93
CA ILE A 13 -6.78 -5.58 1.71
C ILE A 13 -7.37 -4.99 3.00
N LEU A 14 -7.15 -5.63 4.15
CA LEU A 14 -7.62 -5.12 5.43
C LEU A 14 -7.05 -3.75 5.75
N LEU A 15 -5.73 -3.56 5.62
CA LEU A 15 -5.06 -2.29 5.95
C LEU A 15 -5.41 -1.18 4.97
N PHE A 16 -5.50 -1.46 3.68
CA PHE A 16 -5.91 -0.47 2.68
C PHE A 16 -7.39 -0.08 2.85
N ALA A 17 -8.28 -1.04 3.12
CA ALA A 17 -9.69 -0.78 3.33
C ALA A 17 -10.00 -0.03 4.64
N THR A 18 -9.15 -0.17 5.66
CA THR A 18 -9.34 0.52 6.95
C THR A 18 -8.44 1.74 7.05
N VAL A 19 -7.16 1.55 7.32
CA VAL A 19 -6.16 2.60 7.52
C VAL A 19 -6.00 3.46 6.27
N GLY A 20 -5.93 2.85 5.09
CA GLY A 20 -5.79 3.57 3.82
C GLY A 20 -6.95 4.53 3.56
N ILE A 21 -8.20 4.08 3.75
CA ILE A 21 -9.39 4.92 3.63
C ILE A 21 -9.40 6.02 4.68
N LEU A 22 -9.14 5.69 5.95
CA LEU A 22 -9.12 6.68 7.04
C LEU A 22 -8.11 7.81 6.80
N VAL A 23 -6.91 7.46 6.31
CA VAL A 23 -5.87 8.45 5.98
C VAL A 23 -6.21 9.23 4.71
N THR A 24 -6.94 8.63 3.77
CA THR A 24 -7.33 9.29 2.51
C THR A 24 -8.49 10.28 2.70
N LEU A 25 -9.34 10.10 3.71
CA LEU A 25 -10.51 10.97 3.97
C LEU A 25 -10.14 12.47 4.13
N PRO A 26 -9.14 12.86 4.94
CA PRO A 26 -8.71 14.26 5.03
C PRO A 26 -8.25 14.88 3.70
N PHE A 27 -7.65 14.08 2.81
CA PHE A 27 -7.22 14.52 1.48
C PHE A 27 -8.41 14.69 0.54
N PHE A 28 -9.36 13.76 0.58
CA PHE A 28 -10.60 13.86 -0.16
C PHE A 28 -11.37 15.15 0.20
N LEU A 29 -11.45 15.48 1.50
CA LEU A 29 -12.09 16.70 1.99
C LEU A 29 -11.31 17.99 1.72
N GLY A 30 -10.07 17.90 1.22
CA GLY A 30 -9.22 19.07 0.96
C GLY A 30 -8.66 19.74 2.21
N LEU A 31 -8.60 19.03 3.35
CA LEU A 31 -8.12 19.60 4.62
C LEU A 31 -6.58 19.74 4.67
N ILE A 32 -5.87 18.92 3.89
CA ILE A 32 -4.39 18.82 3.94
C ILE A 32 -3.75 19.30 2.63
N SER A 33 -4.43 19.10 1.50
CA SER A 33 -3.89 19.31 0.16
C SER A 33 -4.56 20.48 -0.54
N SER A 34 -3.81 21.18 -1.40
CA SER A 34 -4.30 22.22 -2.31
C SER A 34 -5.42 21.72 -3.24
N LYS A 35 -5.41 20.41 -3.51
CA LYS A 35 -6.38 19.69 -4.34
C LYS A 35 -7.23 18.77 -3.48
N SER A 36 -8.52 18.69 -3.82
CA SER A 36 -9.50 17.82 -3.19
C SER A 36 -10.25 17.02 -4.26
N GLY A 37 -10.89 15.92 -3.86
CA GLY A 37 -11.73 15.13 -4.76
C GLY A 37 -11.46 13.63 -4.75
N SER A 38 -12.24 12.91 -5.56
CA SER A 38 -12.25 11.44 -5.65
C SER A 38 -10.96 10.84 -6.21
N ILE A 39 -10.07 11.65 -6.77
CA ILE A 39 -8.78 11.24 -7.35
C ILE A 39 -7.93 10.48 -6.33
N PHE A 40 -7.91 10.90 -5.06
CA PHE A 40 -7.12 10.22 -4.01
C PHE A 40 -7.65 8.81 -3.71
N PHE A 41 -8.97 8.59 -3.80
CA PHE A 41 -9.55 7.25 -3.67
C PHE A 41 -9.24 6.37 -4.87
N TRP A 42 -9.22 6.94 -6.08
CA TRP A 42 -8.74 6.23 -7.27
C TRP A 42 -7.27 5.82 -7.13
N ILE A 43 -6.41 6.74 -6.71
CA ILE A 43 -4.99 6.46 -6.44
C ILE A 43 -4.85 5.34 -5.41
N LEU A 44 -5.57 5.40 -4.29
CA LEU A 44 -5.57 4.35 -3.26
C LEU A 44 -5.97 3.00 -3.85
N GLY A 45 -7.02 2.97 -4.66
CA GLY A 45 -7.50 1.76 -5.34
C GLY A 45 -6.46 1.17 -6.29
N TYR A 46 -5.82 2.00 -7.12
CA TYR A 46 -4.77 1.55 -8.03
C TYR A 46 -3.57 0.98 -7.27
N ILE A 47 -3.12 1.65 -6.21
CA ILE A 47 -2.01 1.16 -5.37
C ILE A 47 -2.38 -0.20 -4.75
N ALA A 48 -3.61 -0.36 -4.26
CA ALA A 48 -4.06 -1.63 -3.70
C ALA A 48 -4.05 -2.75 -4.74
N ILE A 49 -4.58 -2.50 -5.95
CA ILE A 49 -4.66 -3.49 -7.03
C ILE A 49 -3.26 -3.87 -7.54
N PHE A 50 -2.43 -2.88 -7.90
CA PHE A 50 -1.07 -3.14 -8.37
C PHE A 50 -0.22 -3.79 -7.27
N GLY A 51 -0.43 -3.41 -6.01
CA GLY A 51 0.23 -4.02 -4.86
C GLY A 51 -0.04 -5.52 -4.70
N ILE A 52 -1.25 -5.98 -5.02
CA ILE A 52 -1.58 -7.42 -5.05
C ILE A 52 -0.72 -8.15 -6.10
N GLY A 53 -0.54 -7.55 -7.27
CA GLY A 53 0.34 -8.08 -8.31
C GLY A 53 1.81 -8.11 -7.88
N TRP A 54 2.30 -7.02 -7.28
CA TRP A 54 3.66 -6.95 -6.75
C TRP A 54 3.92 -7.95 -5.62
N ASP A 55 2.93 -8.26 -4.78
CA ASP A 55 3.07 -9.27 -3.73
C ASP A 55 3.41 -10.66 -4.27
N ILE A 56 2.94 -11.03 -5.47
CA ILE A 56 3.31 -12.29 -6.13
C ILE A 56 4.82 -12.28 -6.43
N LEU A 57 5.30 -11.20 -7.05
CA LEU A 57 6.72 -11.07 -7.38
C LEU A 57 7.59 -11.02 -6.11
N TYR A 58 7.15 -10.28 -5.09
CA TYR A 58 7.89 -10.17 -3.83
C TYR A 58 8.00 -11.52 -3.13
N ILE A 59 6.93 -12.31 -3.08
CA ILE A 59 7.00 -13.67 -2.55
C ILE A 59 7.92 -14.55 -3.39
N TYR A 60 7.84 -14.45 -4.72
CA TYR A 60 8.71 -15.23 -5.60
C TYR A 60 10.19 -14.93 -5.32
N ILE A 61 10.56 -13.65 -5.18
CA ILE A 61 11.93 -13.24 -4.84
C ILE A 61 12.31 -13.68 -3.41
N GLN A 62 11.37 -13.60 -2.46
CA GLN A 62 11.58 -14.05 -1.08
C GLN A 62 12.02 -15.52 -0.99
N HIS A 63 11.50 -16.40 -1.86
CA HIS A 63 11.82 -17.82 -1.85
C HIS A 63 13.29 -18.14 -2.15
N PHE A 64 14.01 -17.27 -2.87
CA PHE A 64 15.43 -17.46 -3.17
C PHE A 64 16.35 -17.14 -1.98
N ARG A 65 15.84 -16.54 -0.91
CA ARG A 65 16.62 -16.27 0.30
C ARG A 65 16.62 -17.49 1.22
N TRP A 66 17.77 -17.75 1.83
CA TRP A 66 17.96 -18.74 2.88
C TRP A 66 16.88 -18.69 3.98
N ASP A 67 16.54 -17.48 4.44
CA ASP A 67 15.59 -17.26 5.54
C ASP A 67 14.12 -17.24 5.08
N ARG A 68 13.89 -17.17 3.75
CA ARG A 68 12.56 -17.03 3.11
C ARG A 68 11.68 -15.90 3.66
N ASP A 69 12.28 -14.94 4.34
CA ASP A 69 11.62 -13.78 4.91
C ASP A 69 12.40 -12.49 4.61
N TRP A 70 11.71 -11.35 4.63
CA TRP A 70 12.30 -10.04 4.42
C TRP A 70 12.26 -9.21 5.69
N PRO A 71 13.38 -8.55 6.06
CA PRO A 71 13.37 -7.46 7.01
C PRO A 71 12.30 -6.41 6.68
N GLY A 72 11.68 -5.81 7.69
CA GLY A 72 10.69 -4.73 7.51
C GLY A 72 11.21 -3.54 6.69
N ALA A 73 12.52 -3.31 6.67
CA ALA A 73 13.15 -2.31 5.81
C ALA A 73 12.90 -2.56 4.31
N PHE A 74 12.85 -3.81 3.86
CA PHE A 74 12.51 -4.10 2.45
C PHE A 74 11.05 -3.82 2.13
N GLN A 75 10.15 -3.89 3.11
CA GLN A 75 8.75 -3.49 2.94
C GLN A 75 8.64 -1.97 2.70
N LEU A 76 9.49 -1.18 3.37
CA LEU A 76 9.60 0.26 3.11
C LEU A 76 10.15 0.53 1.70
N LEU A 77 11.27 -0.10 1.33
CA LEU A 77 11.84 0.05 -0.01
C LEU A 77 10.88 -0.37 -1.12
N ALA A 78 10.12 -1.45 -0.90
CA ALA A 78 9.07 -1.90 -1.82
C ALA A 78 7.96 -0.84 -2.00
N GLY A 79 7.60 -0.11 -0.94
CA GLY A 79 6.66 1.01 -1.06
C GLY A 79 7.20 2.13 -1.95
N ILE A 80 8.48 2.50 -1.82
CA ILE A 80 9.09 3.51 -2.71
C ILE A 80 8.99 3.06 -4.17
N TRP A 81 9.27 1.77 -4.43
CA TRP A 81 9.15 1.21 -5.77
C TRP A 81 7.70 1.19 -6.29
N GLU A 82 6.73 0.79 -5.46
CA GLU A 82 5.31 0.85 -5.81
C GLU A 82 4.87 2.29 -6.15
N ALA A 83 5.38 3.29 -5.43
CA ALA A 83 5.10 4.71 -5.70
C ALA A 83 5.61 5.15 -7.08
N VAL A 84 6.88 4.84 -7.37
CA VAL A 84 7.53 5.16 -8.65
C VAL A 84 6.81 4.47 -9.81
N PHE A 85 6.43 3.20 -9.62
CA PHE A 85 5.69 2.44 -10.61
C PHE A 85 4.32 3.06 -10.92
N VAL A 86 3.54 3.41 -9.90
CA VAL A 86 2.22 4.04 -10.10
C VAL A 86 2.36 5.41 -10.74
N LEU A 87 3.33 6.22 -10.32
CA LEU A 87 3.63 7.52 -10.94
C LEU A 87 3.94 7.40 -12.43
N PHE A 88 4.80 6.44 -12.79
CA PHE A 88 5.16 6.16 -14.17
C PHE A 88 3.93 5.76 -14.99
N LEU A 89 3.08 4.91 -14.42
CA LEU A 89 1.88 4.41 -15.10
C LEU A 89 0.84 5.52 -15.31
N ILE A 90 0.65 6.40 -14.33
CA ILE A 90 -0.20 7.59 -14.47
C ILE A 90 0.32 8.49 -15.60
N LYS A 91 1.62 8.78 -15.64
CA LYS A 91 2.21 9.72 -16.60
C LYS A 91 2.29 9.22 -18.04
N ILE A 92 2.44 7.91 -18.26
CA ILE A 92 2.66 7.35 -19.60
C ILE A 92 1.40 6.73 -20.17
N VAL A 93 0.68 5.95 -19.36
CA VAL A 93 -0.50 5.22 -19.83
C VAL A 93 -1.75 6.06 -19.69
N GLY A 94 -1.82 6.93 -18.68
CA GLY A 94 -3.04 7.65 -18.31
C GLY A 94 -4.04 6.69 -17.68
N LEU A 95 -4.19 6.74 -16.36
CA LEU A 95 -5.11 5.86 -15.65
C LEU A 95 -6.54 6.44 -15.70
N PRO A 96 -7.57 5.61 -16.01
CA PRO A 96 -8.95 6.09 -16.04
C PRO A 96 -9.37 6.58 -14.64
N GLY A 97 -10.05 7.73 -14.59
CA GLY A 97 -10.46 8.38 -13.33
C GLY A 97 -9.43 9.33 -12.71
N ILE A 98 -8.25 9.49 -13.33
CA ILE A 98 -7.25 10.50 -12.96
C ILE A 98 -7.09 11.47 -14.15
N SER A 99 -7.67 12.66 -14.04
CA SER A 99 -7.50 13.72 -15.04
C SER A 99 -6.11 14.34 -14.90
N ASP A 100 -5.36 14.46 -16.00
CA ASP A 100 -4.03 15.07 -16.01
C ASP A 100 -4.02 16.53 -15.51
N GLN A 101 -5.13 17.24 -15.69
CA GLN A 101 -5.28 18.64 -15.24
C GLN A 101 -5.40 18.79 -13.73
N ASP A 102 -5.88 17.75 -13.04
CA ASP A 102 -6.07 17.74 -11.60
C ASP A 102 -4.91 17.04 -10.87
N PHE A 103 -4.03 16.37 -11.62
CA PHE A 103 -2.91 15.63 -11.08
C PHE A 103 -1.72 16.53 -10.75
N GLU A 104 -1.54 16.81 -9.45
CA GLU A 104 -0.37 17.50 -8.92
C GLU A 104 0.60 16.50 -8.26
N LEU A 105 1.86 16.49 -8.72
CA LEU A 105 2.89 15.57 -8.20
C LEU A 105 3.13 15.75 -6.70
N GLY A 106 3.10 16.98 -6.20
CA GLY A 106 3.27 17.27 -4.77
C GLY A 106 2.15 16.68 -3.91
N ALA A 107 0.90 16.89 -4.31
CA ALA A 107 -0.27 16.34 -3.63
C ALA A 107 -0.26 14.80 -3.63
N PHE A 108 0.11 14.18 -4.76
CA PHE A 108 0.29 12.73 -4.85
C PHE A 108 1.37 12.24 -3.88
N ALA A 109 2.56 12.84 -3.90
CA ALA A 109 3.68 12.39 -3.08
C ALA A 109 3.37 12.51 -1.59
N LEU A 110 2.67 13.58 -1.19
CA LEU A 110 2.22 13.80 0.18
C LEU A 110 1.19 12.73 0.60
N HIS A 111 0.12 12.57 -0.19
CA HIS A 111 -0.91 11.56 0.07
C HIS A 111 -0.32 10.14 0.15
N TYR A 112 0.48 9.76 -0.84
CA TYR A 112 1.14 8.46 -0.89
C TYR A 112 2.01 8.22 0.35
N SER A 113 2.84 9.21 0.72
CA SER A 113 3.75 9.08 1.87
C SER A 113 2.99 8.85 3.17
N PHE A 114 1.88 9.55 3.39
CA PHE A 114 1.05 9.37 4.58
C PHE A 114 0.38 8.00 4.60
N VAL A 115 -0.23 7.59 3.49
CA VAL A 115 -0.89 6.26 3.39
C VAL A 115 0.13 5.15 3.60
N TRP A 116 1.26 5.21 2.91
CA TRP A 116 2.33 4.21 3.01
C TRP A 116 2.90 4.10 4.43
N LEU A 117 3.25 5.23 5.07
CA LEU A 117 3.77 5.23 6.43
C LEU A 117 2.72 4.74 7.44
N ALA A 118 1.47 5.19 7.32
CA ALA A 118 0.41 4.76 8.22
C ALA A 118 0.12 3.25 8.11
N ILE A 119 0.06 2.72 6.89
CA ILE A 119 -0.11 1.28 6.65
C ILE A 119 1.09 0.49 7.17
N TYR A 120 2.31 0.98 6.94
CA TYR A 120 3.51 0.34 7.46
C TYR A 120 3.50 0.29 8.99
N LEU A 121 3.23 1.42 9.65
CA LEU A 121 3.14 1.48 11.12
C LEU A 121 2.04 0.57 11.65
N ALA A 122 0.84 0.60 11.07
CA ALA A 122 -0.27 -0.28 11.45
C ALA A 122 0.07 -1.77 11.25
N SER A 123 0.81 -2.11 10.19
CA SER A 123 1.30 -3.47 9.97
C SER A 123 2.30 -3.91 11.05
N GLN A 124 3.18 -3.02 11.51
CA GLN A 124 4.17 -3.34 12.55
C GLN A 124 3.60 -3.32 13.97
N THR A 125 2.58 -2.50 14.26
CA THR A 125 2.03 -2.34 15.61
C THR A 125 0.64 -2.97 15.73
N LEU A 126 -0.35 -2.39 15.04
CA LEU A 126 -1.77 -2.72 15.21
C LEU A 126 -2.06 -4.19 14.91
N MET A 127 -1.52 -4.74 13.82
CA MET A 127 -1.70 -6.15 13.47
C MET A 127 -1.16 -7.10 14.55
N ARG A 128 -0.04 -6.74 15.20
CA ARG A 128 0.57 -7.56 16.26
C ARG A 128 -0.19 -7.48 17.58
N ILE A 129 -0.86 -6.35 17.84
CA ILE A 129 -1.66 -6.14 19.05
C ILE A 129 -3.03 -6.81 18.92
N LEU A 130 -3.72 -6.57 17.79
CA LEU A 130 -5.09 -7.06 17.58
C LEU A 130 -5.13 -8.55 17.21
N PHE A 131 -4.12 -9.04 16.48
CA PHE A 131 -4.07 -10.43 16.02
C PHE A 131 -2.76 -11.12 16.42
N PRO A 132 -2.59 -11.52 17.69
CA PRO A 132 -1.36 -12.18 18.15
C PRO A 132 -1.05 -13.47 17.39
N TYR A 133 -2.09 -14.20 16.96
CA TYR A 133 -1.97 -15.46 16.22
C TYR A 133 -1.62 -15.29 14.73
N TRP A 134 -1.69 -14.07 14.20
CA TRP A 134 -1.44 -13.76 12.79
C TRP A 134 -0.06 -14.20 12.31
N ARG A 135 0.96 -14.04 13.17
CA ARG A 135 2.34 -14.46 12.88
C ARG A 135 2.47 -15.98 12.76
N PHE A 136 1.66 -16.72 13.52
CA PHE A 136 1.67 -18.18 13.52
C PHE A 136 0.94 -18.80 12.32
N ARG A 137 0.06 -18.03 11.66
CA ARG A 137 -0.68 -18.45 10.46
C ARG A 137 -0.14 -17.88 9.15
N GLY A 138 1.15 -17.52 9.12
CA GLY A 138 1.81 -17.03 7.90
C GLY A 138 1.16 -15.77 7.30
N GLY A 139 0.63 -14.89 8.17
CA GLY A 139 0.01 -13.63 7.79
C GLY A 139 -1.52 -13.69 7.59
N GLN A 140 -2.17 -14.81 7.94
CA GLN A 140 -3.63 -14.91 7.92
C GLN A 140 -4.21 -14.44 9.24
N TRP A 141 -5.26 -13.61 9.18
CA TRP A 141 -5.99 -13.15 10.38
C TRP A 141 -7.28 -13.93 10.64
N LEU A 142 -7.72 -14.74 9.66
CA LEU A 142 -8.84 -15.69 9.74
C LEU A 142 -8.37 -17.11 10.03
#